data_AF-A0A2E3GMT6-F1
#
_entry.id   AF-A0A2E3GMT6-F1
#
_cell.length_a   1.000
_cell.length_b   1.000
_cell.length_c   1.000
_cell.angle_alpha   90.00
_cell.angle_beta   90.00
_cell.angle_gamma   90.00
#
_symmetry.space_group_name_H-M   'P 1'
#
loop_
_entity.id
_entity.type
_entity.pdbx_description
1 polymer ?
#
loop_
_entity_poly.entity_id
_entity_poly.type
_entity_poly.pdbx_seq_one_letter_code
_entity_poly.pdbx_strand_id
1 'polypeptide(L)'
;MPDHLSWLKNLHIEVVVFDLGNVIIPVDFAKTTKAFITLGGKQASELYHHAGQNYLFEELERGEVSRKEFLDRVRPILNHASDAEIVEAWNAMLSHIDLSTFEYLDKLRPRYRTYILSNINTYHAEWVAKAMRSASSEQDISQYFDHVFYSHEIGHRKPENRAWQIIVEQKGIDPKKTLFIDDKEINIEAAKALGFIALHWNPSSDIRSVVDILLPS
;
A
#
# COMPACT_ATOMS: atom_id res chain seq x y z
N MET A 1 -4.18 -22.43 -14.80
CA MET A 1 -4.61 -21.34 -13.89
C MET A 1 -4.54 -21.86 -12.47
N PRO A 2 -4.12 -21.08 -11.48
CA PRO A 2 -4.16 -21.52 -10.10
C PRO A 2 -5.63 -21.76 -9.70
N ASP A 3 -5.99 -22.99 -9.31
CA ASP A 3 -7.37 -23.38 -8.98
C ASP A 3 -7.99 -22.50 -7.87
N HIS A 4 -7.16 -21.90 -7.03
CA HIS A 4 -7.57 -21.11 -5.86
C HIS A 4 -8.26 -19.77 -6.17
N LEU A 5 -8.22 -19.29 -7.42
CA LEU A 5 -8.88 -18.02 -7.82
C LEU A 5 -10.10 -18.22 -8.73
N SER A 6 -10.42 -19.46 -9.10
CA SER A 6 -11.52 -19.79 -10.03
C SER A 6 -12.89 -19.28 -9.56
N TRP A 7 -13.08 -19.14 -8.25
CA TRP A 7 -14.32 -18.65 -7.64
C TRP A 7 -14.65 -17.20 -8.02
N LEU A 8 -13.65 -16.37 -8.36
CA LEU A 8 -13.86 -14.98 -8.80
C LEU A 8 -14.70 -14.89 -10.08
N LYS A 9 -14.60 -15.90 -10.97
CA LYS A 9 -15.32 -15.92 -12.25
C LYS A 9 -16.84 -15.97 -12.12
N ASN A 10 -17.33 -16.42 -10.96
CA ASN A 10 -18.76 -16.59 -10.69
C ASN A 10 -19.36 -15.39 -9.94
N LEU A 11 -18.57 -14.35 -9.68
CA LEU A 11 -19.01 -13.16 -8.98
C LEU A 11 -19.30 -12.01 -9.95
N HIS A 12 -20.27 -11.19 -9.58
CA HIS A 12 -20.51 -9.92 -10.25
C HIS A 12 -19.67 -8.83 -9.59
N ILE A 13 -18.49 -8.55 -10.16
CA ILE A 13 -17.55 -7.53 -9.70
C ILE A 13 -17.68 -6.28 -10.56
N GLU A 14 -17.73 -5.12 -9.93
CA GLU A 14 -17.76 -3.80 -10.59
C GLU A 14 -16.52 -2.96 -10.28
N VAL A 15 -15.88 -3.21 -9.13
CA VAL A 15 -14.73 -2.45 -8.64
C VAL A 15 -13.65 -3.40 -8.13
N VAL A 16 -12.39 -3.10 -8.43
CA VAL A 16 -11.22 -3.79 -7.90
C VAL A 16 -10.35 -2.79 -7.15
N VAL A 17 -10.09 -3.08 -5.87
CA VAL A 17 -9.27 -2.26 -4.97
C VAL A 17 -8.02 -3.05 -4.60
N PHE A 18 -6.85 -2.51 -4.91
CA PHE A 18 -5.57 -3.15 -4.60
C PHE A 18 -4.89 -2.44 -3.42
N ASP A 19 -4.24 -3.20 -2.55
CA ASP A 19 -3.11 -2.67 -1.81
C ASP A 19 -1.93 -2.38 -2.74
N LEU A 20 -0.99 -1.57 -2.27
CA LEU A 20 0.21 -1.21 -3.02
C LEU A 20 1.41 -2.07 -2.61
N GLY A 21 1.77 -2.07 -1.32
CA GLY A 21 2.93 -2.80 -0.82
C GLY A 21 2.71 -4.31 -0.90
N ASN A 22 3.70 -5.05 -1.38
CA ASN A 22 3.68 -6.52 -1.55
C ASN A 22 2.54 -7.10 -2.43
N VAL A 23 1.60 -6.29 -2.90
CA VAL A 23 0.63 -6.64 -3.94
C VAL A 23 1.10 -6.16 -5.31
N ILE A 24 1.54 -4.90 -5.41
CA ILE A 24 2.02 -4.29 -6.67
C ILE A 24 3.50 -3.92 -6.57
N ILE A 25 3.91 -3.25 -5.50
CA ILE A 25 5.30 -2.82 -5.26
C ILE A 25 5.91 -3.71 -4.18
N PRO A 26 6.98 -4.48 -4.47
CA PRO A 26 7.65 -5.29 -3.46
C PRO A 26 8.23 -4.44 -2.33
N VAL A 27 8.03 -4.88 -1.08
CA VAL A 27 8.50 -4.20 0.12
C VAL A 27 9.41 -5.11 0.95
N ASP A 28 10.58 -4.60 1.32
CA ASP A 28 11.57 -5.30 2.13
C ASP A 28 11.81 -4.59 3.48
N PHE A 29 10.98 -4.94 4.47
CA PHE A 29 11.04 -4.42 5.83
C PHE A 29 12.43 -4.62 6.49
N ALA A 30 13.17 -5.66 6.09
CA ALA A 30 14.48 -5.96 6.65
C ALA A 30 15.53 -4.91 6.22
N LYS A 31 15.42 -4.33 5.01
CA LYS A 31 16.31 -3.26 4.54
C LYS A 31 16.19 -2.01 5.41
N THR A 32 14.98 -1.54 5.66
CA THR A 32 14.75 -0.38 6.54
C THR A 32 15.15 -0.67 7.98
N THR A 33 14.86 -1.87 8.49
CA THR A 33 15.33 -2.30 9.81
C THR A 33 16.85 -2.20 9.91
N LYS A 34 17.56 -2.76 8.92
CA LYS A 34 19.03 -2.72 8.88
C LYS A 34 19.57 -1.29 8.75
N ALA A 35 18.95 -0.45 7.92
CA ALA A 35 19.35 0.94 7.74
C ALA A 35 19.18 1.75 9.03
N PHE A 36 18.06 1.60 9.74
CA PHE A 36 17.85 2.22 11.04
C PHE A 36 18.85 1.71 12.10
N ILE A 37 19.13 0.41 12.16
CA ILE A 37 20.17 -0.14 13.05
C ILE A 37 21.55 0.45 12.71
N THR A 38 21.83 0.72 11.44
CA THR A 38 23.11 1.32 11.02
C THR A 38 23.24 2.76 11.52
N LEU A 39 22.15 3.53 11.51
CA LEU A 39 22.13 4.91 12.03
C LEU A 39 22.14 4.98 13.56
N GLY A 40 21.24 4.23 14.22
CA GLY A 40 21.00 4.36 15.66
C GLY A 40 21.54 3.22 16.54
N GLY A 41 22.06 2.14 15.97
CA GLY A 41 22.48 0.97 16.75
C GLY A 41 21.30 0.23 17.40
N LYS A 42 21.50 -0.29 18.62
CA LYS A 42 20.51 -1.17 19.30
C LYS A 42 19.16 -0.49 19.55
N GLN A 43 19.16 0.78 19.95
CA GLN A 43 17.96 1.58 20.20
C GLN A 43 17.07 1.73 18.94
N ALA A 44 17.66 1.75 17.74
CA ALA A 44 16.90 1.78 16.50
C ALA A 44 16.26 0.44 16.13
N SER A 45 16.84 -0.68 16.59
CA SER A 45 16.19 -2.00 16.47
C SER A 45 14.88 -2.02 17.23
N GLU A 46 14.85 -1.42 18.43
CA GLU A 46 13.66 -1.33 19.29
C GLU A 46 12.60 -0.39 18.68
N LEU A 47 13.00 0.72 18.06
CA LEU A 47 12.08 1.64 17.37
C LEU A 47 11.18 0.94 16.34
N TYR A 48 11.75 0.05 15.54
CA TYR A 48 11.01 -0.62 14.47
C TYR A 48 10.34 -1.93 14.91
N HIS A 49 11.01 -2.74 15.74
CA HIS A 49 10.41 -3.98 16.26
C HIS A 49 9.26 -3.69 17.23
N HIS A 50 9.30 -2.56 17.94
CA HIS A 50 8.20 -2.07 18.75
C HIS A 50 7.37 -1.00 18.04
N ALA A 51 7.40 -0.89 16.71
CA ALA A 51 6.48 0.01 15.99
C ALA A 51 5.00 -0.31 16.27
N GLY A 52 4.67 -1.53 16.71
CA GLY A 52 3.34 -1.87 17.23
C GLY A 52 3.02 -1.32 18.63
N GLN A 53 4.00 -0.75 19.34
CA GLN A 53 3.83 -0.03 20.62
C GLN A 53 4.21 1.46 20.53
N ASN A 54 5.07 1.82 19.57
CA ASN A 54 5.35 3.19 19.15
C ASN A 54 4.42 3.54 18.00
N TYR A 55 3.26 4.10 18.34
CA TYR A 55 2.25 4.54 17.37
C TYR A 55 2.76 5.57 16.35
N LEU A 56 3.95 6.15 16.52
CA LEU A 56 4.50 7.21 15.68
C LEU A 56 4.48 6.91 14.17
N PHE A 57 4.81 5.68 13.76
CA PHE A 57 4.76 5.32 12.33
C PHE A 57 3.32 5.26 11.83
N GLU A 58 2.39 4.77 12.66
CA GLU A 58 0.97 4.73 12.34
C GLU A 58 0.33 6.13 12.37
N GLU A 59 0.75 6.99 13.30
CA GLU A 59 0.37 8.41 13.36
C GLU A 59 0.78 9.11 12.06
N LEU A 60 1.99 8.83 11.55
CA LEU A 60 2.43 9.37 10.28
C LEU A 60 1.63 8.76 9.10
N GLU A 61 1.33 7.47 9.13
CA GLU A 61 0.46 6.81 8.15
C GLU A 61 -0.97 7.35 8.18
N ARG A 62 -1.47 7.88 9.32
CA ARG A 62 -2.77 8.56 9.42
C ARG A 62 -2.69 10.07 9.17
N GLY A 63 -1.49 10.62 8.95
CA GLY A 63 -1.30 12.07 8.79
C GLY A 63 -1.51 12.87 10.08
N GLU A 64 -1.48 12.22 11.25
CA GLU A 64 -1.66 12.83 12.58
C GLU A 64 -0.42 13.62 13.02
N VAL A 65 0.77 13.21 12.56
CA VAL A 65 2.03 13.92 12.78
C VAL A 65 2.58 14.47 11.48
N SER A 66 3.18 15.65 11.55
CA SER A 66 3.85 16.24 10.39
C SER A 66 5.17 15.53 10.06
N ARG A 67 5.65 15.69 8.82
CA ARG A 67 6.98 15.26 8.38
C ARG A 67 8.09 15.71 9.34
N LYS A 68 8.08 17.00 9.70
CA LYS A 68 9.09 17.56 10.61
C LYS A 68 9.01 16.93 11.99
N GLU A 69 7.80 16.80 12.52
CA GLU A 69 7.57 16.22 13.85
C GLU A 69 8.01 14.75 13.91
N PHE A 70 7.71 13.95 12.88
CA PHE A 70 8.19 12.59 12.77
C PHE A 70 9.73 12.54 12.82
N LEU A 71 10.41 13.34 11.99
CA LEU A 71 11.88 13.40 11.98
C LEU A 71 12.45 13.83 13.33
N ASP A 72 11.88 14.87 13.95
CA ASP A 72 12.31 15.36 15.26
C ASP A 72 12.16 14.29 16.35
N ARG A 73 11.10 13.47 16.30
CA ARG A 73 10.84 12.40 17.28
C ARG A 73 11.75 11.19 17.09
N VAL A 74 12.08 10.80 15.86
CA VAL A 74 12.97 9.63 15.62
C VAL A 74 14.45 9.99 15.70
N ARG A 75 14.83 11.24 15.44
CA ARG A 75 16.24 11.68 15.35
C ARG A 75 17.09 11.36 16.59
N PRO A 76 16.64 11.57 17.83
CA PRO A 76 17.43 11.20 19.02
C PRO A 76 17.71 9.70 19.09
N ILE A 77 16.79 8.87 18.58
CA ILE A 77 16.91 7.41 18.53
C ILE A 77 17.88 6.99 17.42
N LEU A 78 18.04 7.82 16.39
CA LEU A 78 18.92 7.57 15.25
C LEU A 78 20.24 8.36 15.35
N ASN A 79 20.77 8.52 16.58
CA ASN A 79 22.05 9.19 16.85
C ASN A 79 22.20 10.59 16.21
N HIS A 80 21.11 11.35 16.17
CA HIS A 80 21.06 12.67 15.55
C HIS A 80 21.40 12.70 14.06
N ALA A 81 21.10 11.62 13.34
CA ALA A 81 21.15 11.57 11.88
C ALA A 81 20.40 12.75 11.23
N SER A 82 20.88 13.14 10.06
CA SER A 82 20.26 14.16 9.22
C SER A 82 18.91 13.70 8.67
N ASP A 83 18.08 14.65 8.22
CA ASP A 83 16.78 14.36 7.62
C ASP A 83 16.92 13.41 6.42
N ALA A 84 17.94 13.65 5.58
CA ALA A 84 18.20 12.85 4.40
C ALA A 84 18.51 11.39 4.76
N GLU A 85 19.37 11.15 5.75
CA GLU A 85 19.73 9.80 6.20
C GLU A 85 18.51 9.06 6.78
N ILE A 86 17.69 9.74 7.58
CA ILE A 86 16.49 9.15 8.18
C ILE A 86 15.48 8.77 7.08
N VAL A 87 15.24 9.67 6.12
CA VAL A 87 14.31 9.43 5.01
C VAL A 87 14.83 8.34 4.08
N GLU A 88 16.13 8.32 3.78
CA GLU A 88 16.76 7.27 2.98
C GLU A 88 16.61 5.90 3.66
N ALA A 89 16.92 5.83 4.96
CA ALA A 89 16.75 4.60 5.72
C ALA A 89 15.27 4.16 5.80
N TRP A 90 14.33 5.10 5.92
CA TRP A 90 12.90 4.79 5.93
C TRP A 90 12.37 4.32 4.57
N ASN A 91 12.90 4.86 3.48
CA ASN A 91 12.55 4.46 2.12
C ASN A 91 13.30 3.20 1.65
N ALA A 92 14.30 2.71 2.38
CA ALA A 92 15.13 1.56 1.99
C ALA A 92 14.33 0.26 1.75
N MET A 93 13.14 0.15 2.35
CA MET A 93 12.21 -0.96 2.12
C MET A 93 11.56 -0.95 0.73
N LEU A 94 11.47 0.21 0.08
CA LEU A 94 10.81 0.36 -1.22
C LEU A 94 11.75 -0.12 -2.33
N SER A 95 11.31 -1.16 -3.05
CA SER A 95 12.02 -1.68 -4.21
C SER A 95 11.64 -0.93 -5.48
N HIS A 96 12.29 -1.23 -6.60
CA HIS A 96 11.98 -0.67 -7.91
C HIS A 96 10.52 -0.88 -8.31
N ILE A 97 9.99 0.07 -9.09
CA ILE A 97 8.68 -0.01 -9.72
C ILE A 97 8.83 -0.72 -11.07
N ASP A 98 8.08 -1.80 -11.27
CA ASP A 98 7.92 -2.45 -12.57
C ASP A 98 6.67 -1.92 -13.28
N LEU A 99 6.85 -1.00 -14.23
CA LEU A 99 5.75 -0.41 -14.99
C LEU A 99 4.94 -1.43 -15.79
N SER A 100 5.56 -2.54 -16.20
CA SER A 100 4.82 -3.57 -16.96
C SER A 100 3.69 -4.16 -16.12
N THR A 101 3.81 -4.16 -14.78
CA THR A 101 2.74 -4.57 -13.88
C THR A 101 1.60 -3.55 -13.87
N PHE A 102 1.91 -2.24 -13.79
CA PHE A 102 0.91 -1.17 -13.80
C PHE A 102 0.14 -1.12 -15.13
N GLU A 103 0.85 -1.20 -16.25
CA GLU A 103 0.26 -1.28 -17.61
C GLU A 103 -0.63 -2.52 -17.77
N TYR A 104 -0.27 -3.63 -17.14
CA TYR A 104 -1.09 -4.83 -17.20
C TYR A 104 -2.37 -4.71 -16.38
N LEU A 105 -2.30 -4.09 -15.20
CA LEU A 105 -3.48 -3.84 -14.35
C LEU A 105 -4.45 -2.82 -14.99
N ASP A 106 -3.93 -1.83 -15.73
CA ASP A 106 -4.73 -0.83 -16.45
C ASP A 106 -5.73 -1.46 -17.44
N LYS A 107 -5.42 -2.67 -17.96
CA LYS A 107 -6.35 -3.44 -18.81
C LYS A 107 -7.70 -3.73 -18.17
N LEU A 108 -7.83 -3.66 -16.84
CA LEU A 108 -9.10 -3.83 -16.13
C LEU A 108 -10.06 -2.66 -16.33
N ARG A 109 -9.55 -1.43 -16.53
CA ARG A 109 -10.36 -0.20 -16.49
C ARG A 109 -11.49 -0.08 -17.52
N PRO A 110 -11.38 -0.64 -18.74
CA PRO A 110 -12.51 -0.67 -19.67
C PRO A 110 -13.75 -1.40 -19.11
N ARG A 111 -13.60 -2.25 -18.09
CA ARG A 111 -14.68 -3.08 -17.54
C ARG A 111 -14.93 -2.88 -16.05
N TYR A 112 -13.92 -2.49 -15.28
CA TYR A 112 -13.97 -2.35 -13.83
C TYR A 112 -13.45 -1.00 -13.41
N ARG A 113 -14.02 -0.41 -12.36
CA ARG A 113 -13.35 0.72 -11.69
C ARG A 113 -12.16 0.19 -10.90
N THR A 114 -10.99 0.79 -11.02
CA THR A 114 -9.77 0.31 -10.34
C THR A 114 -9.26 1.34 -9.34
N TYR A 115 -9.10 0.94 -8.07
CA TYR A 115 -8.60 1.82 -7.01
C TYR A 115 -7.38 1.24 -6.31
N ILE A 116 -6.58 2.12 -5.70
CA ILE A 116 -5.59 1.76 -4.68
C ILE A 116 -6.13 2.17 -3.30
N LEU A 117 -6.00 1.29 -2.30
CA LEU A 117 -6.10 1.65 -0.89
C LEU A 117 -4.83 1.18 -0.18
N SER A 118 -3.96 2.12 0.19
CA SER A 118 -2.65 1.78 0.76
C SER A 118 -2.37 2.53 2.05
N ASN A 119 -1.84 1.79 3.03
CA ASN A 119 -1.23 2.37 4.22
C ASN A 119 0.15 2.89 3.83
N ILE A 120 0.27 4.19 3.66
CA ILE A 120 1.50 4.85 3.23
C ILE A 120 1.57 6.24 3.84
N ASN A 121 2.78 6.69 4.14
CA ASN A 121 3.05 8.04 4.64
C ASN A 121 3.52 8.99 3.53
N THR A 122 3.64 10.27 3.86
CA THR A 122 4.08 11.31 2.94
C THR A 122 5.45 11.08 2.31
N TYR A 123 6.40 10.43 3.00
CA TYR A 123 7.74 10.17 2.45
C TYR A 123 7.72 9.05 1.42
N HIS A 124 7.01 7.96 1.74
CA HIS A 124 6.83 6.84 0.83
C HIS A 124 5.98 7.25 -0.39
N ALA A 125 4.95 8.08 -0.21
CA ALA A 125 4.16 8.61 -1.32
C ALA A 125 5.00 9.48 -2.27
N GLU A 126 5.86 10.35 -1.72
CA GLU A 126 6.82 11.12 -2.53
C GLU A 126 7.81 10.22 -3.28
N TRP A 127 8.29 9.16 -2.61
CA TRP A 127 9.18 8.17 -3.23
C TRP A 127 8.47 7.49 -4.41
N VAL A 128 7.24 7.01 -4.23
CA VAL A 128 6.44 6.36 -5.30
C VAL A 128 6.25 7.32 -6.47
N ALA A 129 5.82 8.55 -6.20
CA ALA A 129 5.61 9.55 -7.25
C ALA A 129 6.91 9.85 -8.03
N LYS A 130 8.07 9.92 -7.34
CA LYS A 130 9.37 10.11 -7.99
C LYS A 130 9.78 8.91 -8.83
N ALA A 131 9.56 7.70 -8.32
CA ALA A 131 9.86 6.46 -9.03
C ALA A 131 9.00 6.31 -10.30
N MET A 132 7.69 6.59 -10.23
CA MET A 132 6.80 6.62 -11.39
C MET A 132 7.28 7.59 -12.47
N ARG A 133 7.60 8.84 -12.10
CA ARG A 133 8.13 9.86 -13.03
C ARG A 133 9.46 9.49 -13.68
N SER A 134 10.27 8.68 -12.99
CA SER A 134 11.56 8.24 -13.51
C SER A 134 11.43 7.06 -14.46
N ALA A 135 10.36 6.26 -14.30
CA ALA A 135 10.12 5.06 -15.09
C ALA A 135 9.31 5.36 -16.37
N SER A 136 8.38 6.32 -16.35
CA SER A 136 7.48 6.63 -17.47
C SER A 136 7.45 8.13 -17.78
N SER A 137 7.23 8.47 -19.06
CA SER A 137 6.87 9.84 -19.46
C SER A 137 5.48 10.25 -18.96
N GLU A 138 4.62 9.27 -18.67
CA GLU A 138 3.34 9.41 -17.99
C GLU A 138 3.61 9.54 -16.48
N GLN A 139 3.25 10.68 -15.89
CA GLN A 139 3.93 11.21 -14.70
C GLN A 139 3.36 10.76 -13.35
N ASP A 140 2.39 9.84 -13.31
CA ASP A 140 1.67 9.53 -12.06
C ASP A 140 1.03 8.12 -12.05
N ILE A 141 0.93 7.53 -10.86
CA ILE A 141 0.15 6.30 -10.60
C ILE A 141 -1.32 6.47 -10.96
N SER A 142 -1.85 7.70 -10.89
CA SER A 142 -3.24 8.03 -11.27
C SER A 142 -3.55 7.79 -12.75
N GLN A 143 -2.54 7.54 -13.59
CA GLN A 143 -2.76 7.16 -14.99
C GLN A 143 -3.21 5.72 -15.15
N TYR A 144 -2.93 4.85 -14.17
CA TYR A 144 -3.19 3.40 -14.22
C TYR A 144 -4.39 2.97 -13.37
N PHE A 145 -4.88 3.85 -12.50
CA PHE A 145 -5.99 3.61 -11.59
C PHE A 145 -6.95 4.78 -11.59
N ASP A 146 -8.26 4.51 -11.54
CA ASP A 146 -9.29 5.54 -11.50
C ASP A 146 -9.24 6.37 -10.20
N HIS A 147 -8.70 5.80 -9.12
CA HIS A 147 -8.38 6.57 -7.91
C HIS A 147 -7.33 5.90 -7.01
N VAL A 148 -6.71 6.71 -6.17
CA VAL A 148 -5.71 6.28 -5.19
C VAL A 148 -6.09 6.87 -3.84
N PHE A 149 -6.22 6.02 -2.83
CA PHE A 149 -6.48 6.38 -1.45
C PHE A 149 -5.25 6.06 -0.60
N TYR A 150 -4.50 7.08 -0.23
CA TYR A 150 -3.40 6.96 0.71
C TYR A 150 -3.87 7.26 2.12
N SER A 151 -3.49 6.40 3.08
CA SER A 151 -3.94 6.51 4.47
C SER A 151 -3.68 7.88 5.09
N HIS A 152 -2.53 8.50 4.78
CA HIS A 152 -2.15 9.80 5.35
C HIS A 152 -2.96 10.97 4.78
N GLU A 153 -3.60 10.77 3.62
CA GLU A 153 -4.48 11.76 3.00
C GLU A 153 -5.93 11.61 3.48
N ILE A 154 -6.38 10.37 3.70
CA ILE A 154 -7.74 10.09 4.18
C ILE A 154 -7.88 10.06 5.71
N GLY A 155 -6.78 10.15 6.45
CA GLY A 155 -6.77 10.20 7.92
C GLY A 155 -6.94 8.85 8.62
N HIS A 156 -7.01 7.75 7.86
CA HIS A 156 -7.35 6.42 8.37
C HIS A 156 -6.55 5.36 7.64
N ARG A 157 -6.18 4.31 8.37
CA ARG A 157 -5.37 3.21 7.83
C ARG A 157 -6.09 1.88 7.98
N LYS A 158 -5.80 0.92 7.10
CA LYS A 158 -6.20 -0.48 7.32
C LYS A 158 -5.49 -1.02 8.58
N PRO A 159 -6.12 -1.81 9.45
CA PRO A 159 -7.45 -2.41 9.31
C PRO A 159 -8.59 -1.62 9.97
N GLU A 160 -8.47 -0.30 10.16
CA GLU A 160 -9.57 0.51 10.70
C GLU A 160 -10.73 0.53 9.70
N ASN A 161 -11.94 0.15 10.14
CA ASN A 161 -13.12 0.09 9.28
C ASN A 161 -13.35 1.37 8.46
N ARG A 162 -12.98 2.51 9.03
CA ARG A 162 -13.15 3.83 8.41
C ARG A 162 -12.39 3.97 7.09
N ALA A 163 -11.26 3.28 6.92
CA ALA A 163 -10.49 3.29 5.68
C ALA A 163 -11.31 2.81 4.47
N TRP A 164 -12.14 1.78 4.64
CA TRP A 164 -13.05 1.29 3.59
C TRP A 164 -14.33 2.11 3.48
N GLN A 165 -14.90 2.54 4.61
CA GLN A 165 -16.13 3.35 4.62
C GLN A 165 -15.98 4.65 3.83
N ILE A 166 -14.81 5.29 3.93
CA ILE A 166 -14.49 6.51 3.14
C ILE A 166 -14.57 6.23 1.64
N ILE A 167 -14.05 5.09 1.18
CA ILE A 167 -14.10 4.72 -0.25
C ILE A 167 -15.55 4.53 -0.69
N VAL A 168 -16.36 3.83 0.12
CA VAL A 168 -17.79 3.61 -0.13
C VAL A 168 -18.52 4.95 -0.24
N GLU A 169 -18.33 5.84 0.72
CA GLU A 169 -18.95 7.16 0.77
C GLU A 169 -18.53 8.06 -0.41
N GLN A 170 -17.23 8.13 -0.72
CA GLN A 170 -16.72 9.04 -1.74
C GLN A 170 -16.98 8.55 -3.17
N LYS A 171 -17.04 7.23 -3.40
CA LYS A 171 -17.13 6.64 -4.75
C LYS A 171 -18.45 5.92 -5.04
N GLY A 172 -19.33 5.82 -4.05
CA GLY A 172 -20.63 5.15 -4.19
C GLY A 172 -20.48 3.71 -4.67
N ILE A 173 -19.52 2.97 -4.11
CA ILE A 173 -19.29 1.56 -4.45
C ILE A 173 -20.12 0.64 -3.56
N ASP A 174 -20.53 -0.51 -4.10
CA ASP A 174 -21.16 -1.58 -3.34
C ASP A 174 -20.07 -2.56 -2.87
N PRO A 175 -19.83 -2.73 -1.55
CA PRO A 175 -18.88 -3.70 -1.03
C PRO A 175 -19.08 -5.11 -1.59
N LYS A 176 -20.34 -5.54 -1.78
CA LYS A 176 -20.66 -6.90 -2.28
C LYS A 176 -20.26 -7.13 -3.73
N LYS A 177 -19.94 -6.06 -4.46
CA LYS A 177 -19.46 -6.06 -5.84
C LYS A 177 -18.06 -5.48 -5.97
N THR A 178 -17.37 -5.30 -4.84
CA THR A 178 -16.02 -4.75 -4.80
C THR A 178 -15.06 -5.81 -4.31
N LEU A 179 -14.08 -6.15 -5.17
CA LEU A 179 -12.97 -7.03 -4.84
C LEU A 179 -11.85 -6.22 -4.20
N PHE A 180 -11.44 -6.56 -2.98
CA PHE A 180 -10.28 -6.02 -2.29
C PHE A 180 -9.15 -7.06 -2.24
N ILE A 181 -7.93 -6.65 -2.59
CA ILE A 181 -6.76 -7.53 -2.70
C ILE A 181 -5.64 -6.96 -1.83
N ASP A 182 -5.16 -7.73 -0.85
CA ASP A 182 -4.19 -7.29 0.15
C ASP A 182 -3.36 -8.47 0.66
N ASP A 183 -2.10 -8.26 1.02
CA ASP A 183 -1.20 -9.30 1.51
C ASP A 183 -1.32 -9.58 3.02
N LYS A 184 -2.10 -8.77 3.76
CA LYS A 184 -2.26 -8.93 5.21
C LYS A 184 -3.63 -9.50 5.56
N GLU A 185 -3.62 -10.66 6.20
CA GLU A 185 -4.84 -11.33 6.68
C GLU A 185 -5.74 -10.42 7.54
N ILE A 186 -5.17 -9.58 8.41
CA ILE A 186 -5.96 -8.65 9.24
C ILE A 186 -6.76 -7.63 8.41
N ASN A 187 -6.23 -7.19 7.26
CA ASN A 187 -6.92 -6.28 6.36
C ASN A 187 -8.04 -7.02 5.62
N ILE A 188 -7.79 -8.27 5.24
CA ILE A 188 -8.75 -9.14 4.57
C ILE A 188 -9.96 -9.42 5.47
N GLU A 189 -9.74 -9.74 6.74
CA GLU A 189 -10.83 -10.00 7.69
C GLU A 189 -11.66 -8.74 7.98
N ALA A 190 -11.01 -7.58 8.13
CA ALA A 190 -11.71 -6.29 8.28
C ALA A 190 -12.57 -5.95 7.04
N ALA A 191 -12.03 -6.15 5.84
CA ALA A 191 -12.77 -5.91 4.60
C ALA A 191 -13.99 -6.86 4.47
N LYS A 192 -13.82 -8.16 4.78
CA LYS A 192 -14.94 -9.12 4.79
C LYS A 192 -16.03 -8.75 5.79
N ALA A 193 -15.65 -8.28 6.98
CA ALA A 193 -16.60 -7.83 8.00
C ALA A 193 -17.47 -6.64 7.53
N LEU A 194 -16.98 -5.86 6.56
CA LEU A 194 -17.72 -4.77 5.92
C LEU A 194 -18.45 -5.19 4.64
N GLY A 195 -18.42 -6.48 4.30
CA GLY A 195 -19.13 -7.06 3.15
C GLY A 195 -18.38 -6.99 1.82
N PHE A 196 -17.08 -6.66 1.83
CA PHE A 196 -16.25 -6.72 0.63
C PHE A 196 -15.98 -8.16 0.21
N ILE A 197 -15.86 -8.39 -1.09
CA ILE A 197 -15.18 -9.59 -1.60
C ILE A 197 -13.70 -9.37 -1.34
N ALA A 198 -13.03 -10.25 -0.59
CA ALA A 198 -11.63 -10.05 -0.22
C ALA A 198 -10.76 -11.25 -0.61
N LEU A 199 -9.63 -10.97 -1.25
CA LEU A 199 -8.62 -11.94 -1.66
C LEU A 199 -7.31 -11.67 -0.92
N HIS A 200 -6.92 -12.61 -0.05
CA HIS A 200 -5.60 -12.60 0.58
C HIS A 200 -4.55 -12.95 -0.47
N TRP A 201 -3.66 -12.00 -0.75
CA TRP A 201 -2.65 -12.13 -1.78
C TRP A 201 -1.36 -12.73 -1.21
N ASN A 202 -0.77 -13.68 -1.93
CA ASN A 202 0.58 -14.15 -1.63
C ASN A 202 1.58 -13.28 -2.40
N PRO A 203 2.46 -12.50 -1.75
CA PRO A 203 3.42 -11.62 -2.43
C PRO A 203 4.40 -12.34 -3.38
N SER A 204 4.56 -13.66 -3.24
CA SER A 204 5.36 -14.47 -4.17
C SER A 204 4.62 -14.81 -5.48
N SER A 205 3.34 -14.46 -5.60
CA SER A 205 2.52 -14.70 -6.79
C SER A 205 2.51 -13.48 -7.71
N ASP A 206 2.23 -13.69 -9.00
CA ASP A 206 2.13 -12.63 -9.99
C ASP A 206 0.73 -12.01 -10.02
N ILE A 207 0.62 -10.73 -9.62
CA ILE A 207 -0.67 -10.02 -9.53
C ILE A 207 -1.37 -9.89 -10.88
N ARG A 208 -0.63 -10.01 -11.99
CA ARG A 208 -1.20 -10.03 -13.36
C ARG A 208 -2.18 -11.18 -13.56
N SER A 209 -2.04 -12.28 -12.81
CA SER A 209 -2.99 -13.39 -12.86
C SER A 209 -4.42 -13.01 -12.44
N VAL A 210 -4.59 -11.96 -11.63
CA VAL A 210 -5.94 -11.43 -11.32
C VAL A 210 -6.61 -10.90 -12.58
N VAL A 211 -5.86 -10.21 -13.45
CA VAL A 211 -6.36 -9.71 -14.73
C VAL A 211 -6.76 -10.87 -15.63
N ASP A 212 -5.93 -11.90 -15.74
CA ASP A 212 -6.20 -13.09 -16.56
C ASP A 212 -7.50 -13.81 -16.16
N ILE A 213 -7.88 -13.71 -14.89
CA ILE A 213 -9.09 -14.34 -14.35
C ILE A 213 -10.32 -13.45 -14.53
N LEU A 214 -10.20 -12.14 -14.34
CA LEU A 214 -11.30 -11.18 -14.47
C LEU A 214 -11.60 -10.79 -15.93
N LEU A 215 -10.62 -10.96 -16.82
CA LEU A 215 -10.71 -10.75 -18.27
C LEU A 215 -10.19 -11.99 -19.01
N PRO A 216 -10.90 -13.13 -18.92
CA PRO A 216 -10.52 -14.32 -19.67
C PRO A 216 -10.60 -14.03 -21.17
N SER A 217 -9.59 -14.49 -21.91
CA SER A 217 -9.52 -14.43 -23.38
C SER A 217 -10.67 -15.19 -24.04
#